data_AF-A0AAN4Q660-F1
#
_entry.id   AF-A0AAN4Q660-F1
#
_cell.length_a   1.000
_cell.length_b   1.000
_cell.length_c   1.000
_cell.angle_alpha   90.00
_cell.angle_beta   90.00
_cell.angle_gamma   90.00
#
_symmetry.space_group_name_H-M   'P 1'
#
loop_
_entity.id
_entity.type
_entity.pdbx_description
1 polymer ?
#
loop_
_entity_poly.entity_id
_entity_poly.type
_entity_poly.pdbx_seq_one_letter_code
_entity_poly.pdbx_strand_id
1 'polypeptide(L)'
;MSKWIITQPLYEEIISTARGTDACLSLAGDMTSVVLQKCLGRDSQQWTFTPSGTRLYVKNKLLATSAQEMCLFAANSNSVKMAACASADSSDYQSKRLWSRHGNAPSVLSNKYISDLGMANYLQINASDQLIFGSKEQGSASWSIAKRYGYIRNVEKGQETCLALSPDEVNVEFSPCKSVAGQDWRMSVITSGYDKLTNRALLDRDAEKCLGPDSKIINCQGTGYTSQRSWSHSRNFVSPADGFTLANKYRNDLAGGNMVLGFAGNTIQMVPESRSNAVTWNFELAVSKIPRRPVVGDRKILLLHTRYSDKPETDFVEVQRGFFGSPGDNRSFVNAVNLSSDKNLHFTGDAVTGLDLGPRPSDCPSTELRNQAIYLARQKGFDASKYDYVAVEIPSTSCSWAGLAARPGLWAMGNGVGWKPWMWQHEFGHSLGGPHAKSLERCPYDNREVVQIGGSGCVVTATGDPSDTLNGGGSRLYPIPYLYYAGWLTDEQFPEALKNGTYKIAPLFREANATVVKGLRLFRSDGSYLTLELRKPLPGFENWAADHPFVNGVIVRIAEFSGNSVSNTLVDTTPESSDGTKDAPLKQGMSVDDVLSGKRITLVHIDEAGATIEISNIPDKFLESDGEVVED
;
A
#
# COMPACT_ATOMS: atom_id res chain seq x y z
N MET A 1 4.43 20.02 26.39
CA MET A 1 3.71 18.98 25.61
C MET A 1 3.43 17.81 26.53
N SER A 2 2.15 17.56 26.84
CA SER A 2 1.72 16.38 27.58
C SER A 2 2.19 15.13 26.85
N LYS A 3 2.91 14.25 27.57
CA LYS A 3 3.26 12.91 27.10
C LYS A 3 1.95 12.21 26.71
N TRP A 4 1.83 11.87 25.42
CA TRP A 4 0.81 10.97 24.92
C TRP A 4 0.99 9.62 25.61
N ILE A 5 0.18 9.35 26.63
CA ILE A 5 0.12 8.03 27.25
C ILE A 5 -1.00 7.30 26.53
N ILE A 6 -0.64 6.33 25.68
CA ILE A 6 -1.59 5.31 25.25
C ILE A 6 -1.95 4.55 26.54
N THR A 7 -3.10 4.89 27.13
CA THR A 7 -3.52 4.41 28.46
C THR A 7 -4.09 2.99 28.45
N GLN A 8 -4.20 2.34 27.28
CA GLN A 8 -4.83 1.01 27.16
C GLN A 8 -4.03 0.03 26.29
N PRO A 9 -4.12 -1.29 26.58
CA PRO A 9 -3.43 -2.31 25.79
C PRO A 9 -3.91 -2.31 24.33
N LEU A 10 -2.96 -2.28 23.39
CA LEU A 10 -3.24 -2.47 21.97
C LEU A 10 -3.41 -3.96 21.70
N TYR A 11 -4.65 -4.40 21.47
CA TYR A 11 -4.96 -5.78 21.09
C TYR A 11 -4.83 -5.96 19.58
N GLU A 12 -4.23 -7.08 19.16
CA GLU A 12 -4.00 -7.46 17.76
C GLU A 12 -4.53 -8.87 17.50
N GLU A 13 -4.91 -9.16 16.26
CA GLU A 13 -5.19 -10.52 15.80
C GLU A 13 -3.95 -11.13 15.15
N ILE A 14 -3.72 -12.42 15.36
CA ILE A 14 -2.64 -13.19 14.72
C ILE A 14 -3.28 -14.14 13.71
N ILE A 15 -3.11 -13.84 12.41
CA ILE A 15 -3.81 -14.50 11.30
C ILE A 15 -2.81 -15.32 10.50
N SER A 16 -3.13 -16.56 10.16
CA SER A 16 -2.31 -17.36 9.26
C SER A 16 -2.41 -16.82 7.83
N THR A 17 -1.29 -16.50 7.20
CA THR A 17 -1.29 -16.17 5.76
C THR A 17 -1.33 -17.44 4.89
N ALA A 18 -0.85 -18.57 5.43
CA ALA A 18 -0.79 -19.87 4.74
C ALA A 18 -2.14 -20.59 4.59
N ARG A 19 -3.11 -20.30 5.46
CA ARG A 19 -4.45 -20.91 5.46
C ARG A 19 -5.55 -20.02 4.88
N GLY A 20 -5.17 -18.90 4.27
CA GLY A 20 -6.10 -17.91 3.76
C GLY A 20 -6.60 -16.94 4.83
N THR A 21 -7.37 -15.94 4.40
CA THR A 21 -7.63 -14.68 5.12
C THR A 21 -8.45 -14.76 6.41
N ASP A 22 -8.86 -15.97 6.83
CA ASP A 22 -9.84 -16.18 7.90
C ASP A 22 -9.38 -17.13 9.01
N ALA A 23 -8.12 -17.57 9.08
CA ALA A 23 -7.65 -18.45 10.17
C ALA A 23 -6.89 -17.66 11.26
N CYS A 24 -7.49 -17.48 12.43
CA CYS A 24 -6.95 -16.73 13.56
C CYS A 24 -6.45 -17.66 14.67
N LEU A 25 -5.29 -17.32 15.24
CA LEU A 25 -4.82 -17.88 16.50
C LEU A 25 -5.83 -17.52 17.59
N SER A 26 -6.35 -18.54 18.25
CA SER A 26 -7.48 -18.42 19.16
C SER A 26 -7.24 -19.22 20.43
N LEU A 27 -7.58 -18.64 21.58
CA LEU A 27 -7.71 -19.36 22.83
C LEU A 27 -8.98 -20.23 22.79
N ALA A 28 -8.84 -21.52 23.01
CA ALA A 28 -9.96 -22.45 23.07
C ALA A 28 -10.80 -22.24 24.34
N GLY A 29 -12.01 -22.80 24.35
CA GLY A 29 -12.95 -22.67 25.48
C GLY A 29 -12.48 -23.31 26.79
N ASP A 30 -11.44 -24.15 26.75
CA ASP A 30 -10.78 -24.71 27.93
C ASP A 30 -9.82 -23.71 28.61
N MET A 31 -9.72 -22.48 28.09
CA MET A 31 -8.90 -21.38 28.59
C MET A 31 -7.40 -21.68 28.66
N THR A 32 -6.95 -22.75 27.99
CA THR A 32 -5.55 -23.21 28.02
C THR A 32 -5.02 -23.58 26.64
N SER A 33 -5.79 -24.29 25.83
CA SER A 33 -5.38 -24.70 24.49
C SER A 33 -5.41 -23.52 23.53
N VAL A 34 -4.45 -23.49 22.61
CA VAL A 34 -4.39 -22.49 21.55
C VAL A 34 -4.54 -23.21 20.22
N VAL A 35 -5.47 -22.73 19.40
CA VAL A 35 -5.92 -23.40 18.17
C VAL A 35 -6.10 -22.37 17.05
N LEU A 36 -6.30 -22.85 15.82
CA LEU A 36 -6.79 -22.00 14.74
C LEU A 36 -8.30 -22.09 14.64
N GLN A 37 -8.95 -20.93 14.54
CA GLN A 37 -10.39 -20.83 14.30
C GLN A 37 -10.66 -19.75 13.27
N LYS A 38 -11.89 -19.72 12.75
CA LYS A 38 -12.32 -18.63 11.89
C LYS A 38 -12.14 -17.27 12.60
N CYS A 39 -11.57 -16.28 11.92
CA CYS A 39 -11.40 -14.93 12.44
C CYS A 39 -12.75 -14.25 12.61
N LEU A 40 -13.21 -14.17 13.86
CA LEU A 40 -14.47 -13.54 14.24
C LEU A 40 -14.25 -12.25 15.03
N GLY A 41 -13.08 -12.01 15.62
CA GLY A 41 -12.84 -10.83 16.46
C GLY A 41 -13.23 -10.99 17.92
N ARG A 42 -13.39 -12.23 18.40
CA ARG A 42 -13.73 -12.52 19.80
C ARG A 42 -12.55 -12.16 20.72
N ASP A 43 -12.81 -11.92 22.01
CA ASP A 43 -11.72 -11.70 22.99
C ASP A 43 -10.71 -12.85 23.00
N SER A 44 -11.14 -14.09 22.72
CA SER A 44 -10.24 -15.24 22.58
C SER A 44 -9.25 -15.14 21.41
N GLN A 45 -9.45 -14.21 20.47
CA GLN A 45 -8.62 -14.02 19.26
C GLN A 45 -7.79 -12.74 19.33
N GLN A 46 -7.90 -12.00 20.43
CA GLN A 46 -7.25 -10.72 20.65
C GLN A 46 -6.03 -10.93 21.55
N TRP A 47 -4.87 -10.51 21.07
CA TRP A 47 -3.57 -10.77 21.71
C TRP A 47 -2.84 -9.46 22.01
N THR A 48 -2.08 -9.41 23.09
CA THR A 48 -1.16 -8.32 23.42
C THR A 48 0.27 -8.81 23.47
N PHE A 49 1.19 -7.95 23.03
CA PHE A 49 2.63 -8.21 23.07
C PHE A 49 3.26 -7.29 24.12
N THR A 50 3.67 -7.86 25.25
CA THR A 50 4.29 -7.10 26.35
C THR A 50 5.81 -7.28 26.31
N PRO A 51 6.61 -6.19 26.18
CA PRO A 51 8.06 -6.29 26.21
C PRO A 51 8.61 -6.90 27.50
N SER A 52 9.63 -7.74 27.36
CA SER A 52 10.43 -8.31 28.45
C SER A 52 11.88 -8.43 27.99
N GLY A 53 12.66 -7.38 28.25
CA GLY A 53 14.01 -7.24 27.67
C GLY A 53 13.95 -7.11 26.15
N THR A 54 14.70 -7.96 25.43
CA THR A 54 14.71 -8.04 23.96
C THR A 54 13.64 -8.99 23.39
N ARG A 55 12.79 -9.56 24.25
CA ARG A 55 11.75 -10.53 23.90
C ARG A 55 10.37 -10.02 24.31
N LEU A 56 9.34 -10.78 23.99
CA LEU A 56 7.94 -10.46 24.21
C LEU A 56 7.24 -11.57 24.99
N TYR A 57 6.37 -11.19 25.92
CA TYR A 57 5.26 -12.03 26.35
C TYR A 57 4.09 -11.82 25.40
N VAL A 58 3.43 -12.92 25.02
CA VAL A 58 2.19 -12.88 24.22
C VAL A 58 1.05 -13.27 25.14
N LYS A 59 0.08 -12.39 25.36
CA LYS A 59 -1.04 -12.58 26.29
C LYS A 59 -2.36 -12.51 25.54
N ASN A 60 -3.39 -13.21 26.01
CA ASN A 60 -4.72 -13.20 25.39
C ASN A 60 -5.69 -12.29 26.16
N LYS A 61 -6.54 -11.53 25.45
CA LYS A 61 -7.49 -10.59 26.06
C LYS A 61 -8.47 -11.27 27.00
N LEU A 62 -8.96 -12.46 26.64
CA LEU A 62 -9.94 -13.19 27.46
C LEU A 62 -9.38 -13.59 28.84
N LEU A 63 -8.05 -13.62 28.99
CA LEU A 63 -7.37 -13.94 30.24
C LEU A 63 -6.88 -12.71 31.01
N ALA A 64 -7.20 -11.48 30.57
CA ALA A 64 -6.68 -10.26 31.17
C ALA A 64 -7.08 -10.05 32.65
N THR A 65 -8.19 -10.63 33.09
CA THR A 65 -8.68 -10.56 34.48
C THR A 65 -8.40 -11.84 35.28
N SER A 66 -7.56 -12.74 34.77
CA SER A 66 -7.18 -13.96 35.48
C SER A 66 -6.39 -13.62 36.75
N ALA A 67 -6.51 -14.44 37.80
CA ALA A 67 -5.81 -14.23 39.07
C ALA A 67 -4.27 -14.24 38.92
N GLN A 68 -3.76 -14.95 37.92
CA GLN A 68 -2.36 -14.94 37.52
C GLN A 68 -2.24 -14.46 36.08
N GLU A 69 -1.16 -13.73 35.76
CA GLU A 69 -0.90 -13.36 34.37
C GLU A 69 -0.64 -14.60 33.52
N MET A 70 -1.34 -14.71 32.39
CA MET A 70 -1.25 -15.86 31.48
C MET A 70 -0.55 -15.49 30.17
N CYS A 71 0.42 -16.31 29.76
CA CYS A 71 1.27 -16.12 28.60
C CYS A 71 1.24 -17.33 27.66
N LEU A 72 1.38 -17.07 26.37
CA LEU A 72 1.61 -18.09 25.35
C LEU A 72 2.94 -18.81 25.65
N PHE A 73 2.87 -20.12 25.72
CA PHE A 73 3.92 -21.00 26.22
C PHE A 73 4.19 -22.10 25.20
N ALA A 74 5.46 -22.26 24.83
CA ALA A 74 5.93 -23.40 24.03
C ALA A 74 6.16 -24.60 24.94
N ALA A 75 5.23 -25.56 24.92
CA ALA A 75 5.34 -26.76 25.76
C ALA A 75 6.48 -27.68 25.30
N ASN A 76 6.60 -27.84 23.98
CA ASN A 76 7.65 -28.56 23.28
C ASN A 76 7.65 -28.10 21.80
N SER A 77 8.43 -28.76 20.94
CA SER A 77 8.52 -28.43 19.51
C SER A 77 7.22 -28.62 18.72
N ASN A 78 6.21 -29.29 19.30
CA ASN A 78 4.97 -29.67 18.63
C ASN A 78 3.71 -29.15 19.33
N SER A 79 3.85 -28.23 20.30
CA SER A 79 2.71 -27.75 21.07
C SER A 79 2.92 -26.38 21.69
N VAL A 80 1.90 -25.55 21.57
CA VAL A 80 1.75 -24.27 22.27
C VAL A 80 0.45 -24.26 23.08
N LYS A 81 0.47 -23.58 24.22
CA LYS A 81 -0.69 -23.40 25.11
C LYS A 81 -0.55 -22.13 25.94
N MET A 82 -1.56 -21.79 26.71
CA MET A 82 -1.45 -20.76 27.75
C MET A 82 -0.92 -21.37 29.05
N ALA A 83 -0.04 -20.65 29.74
CA ALA A 83 0.46 -20.99 31.07
C ALA A 83 0.73 -19.71 31.87
N ALA A 84 0.97 -19.82 33.18
CA ALA A 84 1.39 -18.67 33.98
C ALA A 84 2.64 -18.02 33.37
N CYS A 85 2.65 -16.69 33.30
CA CYS A 85 3.78 -15.91 32.78
C CYS A 85 5.03 -16.08 33.66
N ALA A 86 4.84 -16.23 34.96
CA ALA A 86 5.92 -16.59 35.87
C ALA A 86 6.23 -18.09 35.77
N SER A 87 7.51 -18.41 35.84
CA SER A 87 7.99 -19.77 36.06
C SER A 87 7.52 -20.28 37.42
N ALA A 88 7.07 -21.54 37.49
CA ALA A 88 6.66 -22.18 38.73
C ALA A 88 7.85 -22.57 39.62
N ASP A 89 8.96 -22.99 39.02
CA ASP A 89 10.17 -23.47 39.70
C ASP A 89 11.38 -23.55 38.74
N SER A 90 12.53 -24.01 39.23
CA SER A 90 13.77 -24.10 38.45
C SER A 90 13.74 -25.06 37.25
N SER A 91 12.78 -25.98 37.19
CA SER A 91 12.56 -26.89 36.06
C SER A 91 11.62 -26.29 34.98
N ASP A 92 10.93 -25.21 35.32
CA ASP A 92 10.01 -24.50 34.43
C ASP A 92 10.69 -23.29 33.77
N TYR A 93 11.44 -23.55 32.70
CA TYR A 93 12.23 -22.50 32.04
C TYR A 93 11.40 -21.30 31.58
N GLN A 94 11.79 -20.10 32.03
CA GLN A 94 11.16 -18.84 31.64
C GLN A 94 11.18 -18.60 30.12
N SER A 95 12.22 -19.10 29.43
CA SER A 95 12.37 -18.99 27.98
C SER A 95 11.21 -19.61 27.18
N LYS A 96 10.42 -20.52 27.77
CA LYS A 96 9.24 -21.09 27.13
C LYS A 96 8.14 -20.07 26.86
N ARG A 97 8.11 -18.94 27.59
CA ARG A 97 7.16 -17.83 27.42
C ARG A 97 7.73 -16.64 26.64
N LEU A 98 9.00 -16.69 26.25
CA LEU A 98 9.68 -15.57 25.61
C LEU A 98 9.67 -15.73 24.10
N TRP A 99 9.02 -14.79 23.43
CA TRP A 99 8.82 -14.78 21.99
C TRP A 99 9.58 -13.64 21.33
N SER A 100 9.84 -13.79 20.03
CA SER A 100 10.23 -12.71 19.15
C SER A 100 9.28 -12.61 17.98
N ARG A 101 8.98 -11.37 17.61
CA ARG A 101 8.19 -11.01 16.43
C ARG A 101 9.12 -10.34 15.43
N HIS A 102 9.07 -10.78 14.18
CA HIS A 102 9.81 -10.15 13.09
C HIS A 102 8.87 -9.85 11.93
N GLY A 103 8.71 -8.57 11.57
CA GLY A 103 7.74 -8.10 10.56
C GLY A 103 6.31 -7.93 11.10
N ASN A 104 5.39 -7.43 10.27
CA ASN A 104 3.98 -7.21 10.59
C ASN A 104 3.02 -7.93 9.61
N ALA A 105 3.32 -7.86 8.30
CA ALA A 105 2.55 -8.54 7.25
C ALA A 105 3.42 -8.78 5.99
N PRO A 106 4.10 -9.94 5.87
CA PRO A 106 4.09 -11.05 6.82
C PRO A 106 4.97 -10.80 8.05
N SER A 107 4.56 -11.36 9.16
CA SER A 107 5.28 -11.48 10.42
C SER A 107 5.64 -12.95 10.65
N VAL A 108 6.71 -13.19 11.40
CA VAL A 108 7.05 -14.51 11.93
C VAL A 108 7.21 -14.43 13.45
N LEU A 109 6.68 -15.43 14.15
CA LEU A 109 6.79 -15.56 15.60
C LEU A 109 7.76 -16.67 15.93
N SER A 110 8.80 -16.39 16.72
CA SER A 110 9.78 -17.38 17.14
C SER A 110 9.86 -17.51 18.66
N ASN A 111 10.10 -18.71 19.16
CA ASN A 111 10.21 -18.97 20.60
C ASN A 111 11.68 -19.12 21.03
N LYS A 112 12.02 -18.52 22.19
CA LYS A 112 13.38 -18.58 22.72
C LYS A 112 13.78 -19.97 23.18
N TYR A 113 12.93 -20.69 23.93
CA TYR A 113 13.29 -22.00 24.47
C TYR A 113 13.58 -23.02 23.35
N ILE A 114 12.73 -23.05 22.32
CA ILE A 114 12.95 -23.94 21.16
C ILE A 114 14.26 -23.58 20.44
N SER A 115 14.59 -22.29 20.36
CA SER A 115 15.88 -21.83 19.83
C SER A 115 17.06 -22.27 20.69
N ASP A 116 16.94 -22.19 22.02
CA ASP A 116 18.00 -22.56 22.97
C ASP A 116 18.30 -24.07 22.91
N LEU A 117 17.34 -24.88 22.44
CA LEU A 117 17.52 -26.32 22.15
C LEU A 117 18.20 -26.58 20.78
N GLY A 118 18.53 -25.54 20.00
CA GLY A 118 19.12 -25.67 18.66
C GLY A 118 18.13 -26.16 17.59
N MET A 119 16.82 -26.08 17.85
CA MET A 119 15.78 -26.54 16.94
C MET A 119 15.20 -25.38 16.11
N ALA A 120 14.56 -25.72 15.00
CA ALA A 120 13.78 -24.77 14.23
C ALA A 120 12.61 -24.24 15.10
N ASN A 121 12.52 -22.92 15.25
CA ASN A 121 11.81 -22.29 16.37
C ASN A 121 10.72 -21.29 15.96
N TYR A 122 10.31 -21.29 14.70
CA TYR A 122 9.25 -20.42 14.20
C TYR A 122 7.89 -21.11 14.32
N LEU A 123 6.90 -20.43 14.89
CA LEU A 123 5.54 -20.93 15.00
C LEU A 123 4.93 -21.14 13.61
N GLN A 124 4.47 -22.35 13.37
CA GLN A 124 3.98 -22.83 12.10
C GLN A 124 2.68 -23.61 12.26
N ILE A 125 2.06 -23.89 11.12
CA ILE A 125 0.87 -24.71 11.01
C ILE A 125 1.21 -25.90 10.12
N ASN A 126 1.03 -27.11 10.63
CA ASN A 126 1.24 -28.32 9.84
C ASN A 126 0.03 -28.63 8.94
N ALA A 127 0.12 -29.69 8.14
CA ALA A 127 -0.95 -30.10 7.23
C ALA A 127 -2.30 -30.37 7.92
N SER A 128 -2.28 -30.72 9.21
CA SER A 128 -3.46 -31.04 10.05
C SER A 128 -3.91 -29.86 10.92
N ASP A 129 -3.46 -28.63 10.61
CA ASP A 129 -3.78 -27.40 11.35
C ASP A 129 -3.32 -27.37 12.82
N GLN A 130 -2.36 -28.22 13.16
CA GLN A 130 -1.72 -28.17 14.48
C GLN A 130 -0.61 -27.13 14.49
N LEU A 131 -0.52 -26.41 15.61
CA LEU A 131 0.52 -25.43 15.87
C LEU A 131 1.80 -26.14 16.28
N ILE A 132 2.85 -25.99 15.47
CA ILE A 132 4.16 -26.63 15.64
C ILE A 132 5.28 -25.60 15.47
N PHE A 133 6.53 -26.02 15.64
CA PHE A 133 7.71 -25.20 15.34
C PHE A 133 8.48 -25.74 14.13
N GLY A 134 8.94 -24.85 13.26
CA GLY A 134 9.73 -25.19 12.07
C GLY A 134 10.61 -24.04 11.57
N SER A 135 11.08 -24.13 10.32
CA SER A 135 12.01 -23.16 9.71
C SER A 135 11.32 -21.88 9.25
N LYS A 136 12.08 -20.81 9.07
CA LYS A 136 11.54 -19.49 8.72
C LYS A 136 11.03 -19.43 7.28
N GLU A 137 11.68 -20.16 6.38
CA GLU A 137 11.52 -20.09 4.93
C GLU A 137 10.24 -20.78 4.43
N GLN A 138 9.57 -21.53 5.29
CA GLN A 138 8.32 -22.19 4.95
C GLN A 138 7.15 -21.21 5.04
N GLY A 139 6.33 -21.14 3.99
CA GLY A 139 5.15 -20.27 3.96
C GLY A 139 4.18 -20.50 5.12
N SER A 140 4.18 -21.70 5.73
CA SER A 140 3.40 -22.05 6.93
C SER A 140 3.80 -21.29 8.20
N ALA A 141 4.98 -20.65 8.23
CA ALA A 141 5.48 -19.84 9.35
C ALA A 141 5.03 -18.38 9.31
N SER A 142 4.26 -18.00 8.29
CA SER A 142 3.91 -16.62 7.97
C SER A 142 2.57 -16.23 8.58
N TRP A 143 2.57 -15.10 9.30
CA TRP A 143 1.43 -14.57 10.03
C TRP A 143 1.15 -13.12 9.63
N SER A 144 -0.09 -12.69 9.55
CA SER A 144 -0.45 -11.28 9.54
C SER A 144 -0.85 -10.90 10.96
N ILE A 145 -0.13 -9.95 11.57
CA ILE A 145 -0.43 -9.47 12.92
C ILE A 145 -0.88 -8.02 12.80
N ALA A 146 -2.16 -7.78 13.07
CA ALA A 146 -2.77 -6.48 12.82
C ALA A 146 -3.85 -6.14 13.85
N LYS A 147 -3.98 -4.85 14.14
CA LYS A 147 -5.08 -4.28 14.93
C LYS A 147 -6.33 -4.14 14.07
N ARG A 148 -7.14 -5.19 13.95
CA ARG A 148 -8.38 -5.16 13.14
C ARG A 148 -9.56 -4.46 13.81
N TYR A 149 -9.58 -4.44 15.14
CA TYR A 149 -10.56 -3.69 15.92
C TYR A 149 -9.89 -2.54 16.67
N GLY A 150 -10.58 -1.42 16.77
CA GLY A 150 -10.12 -0.31 17.58
C GLY A 150 -11.10 0.84 17.62
N TYR A 151 -10.69 1.90 18.32
CA TYR A 151 -11.51 3.07 18.53
C TYR A 151 -11.54 3.96 17.30
N ILE A 152 -12.67 4.63 17.14
CA ILE A 152 -12.86 5.77 16.26
C ILE A 152 -13.16 6.95 17.17
N ARG A 153 -12.33 8.00 17.13
CA ARG A 153 -12.45 9.16 18.03
C ARG A 153 -12.58 10.43 17.23
N ASN A 154 -13.48 11.30 17.62
CA ASN A 154 -13.60 12.60 16.98
C ASN A 154 -12.54 13.56 17.53
N VAL A 155 -11.87 14.31 16.65
CA VAL A 155 -10.80 15.23 17.06
C VAL A 155 -11.33 16.34 17.98
N GLU A 156 -12.51 16.89 17.71
CA GLU A 156 -13.09 17.98 18.50
C GLU A 156 -13.56 17.51 19.88
N LYS A 157 -14.09 16.29 20.00
CA LYS A 157 -14.53 15.72 21.28
C LYS A 157 -13.36 15.22 22.16
N GLY A 158 -12.14 15.22 21.63
CA GLY A 158 -10.94 14.81 22.34
C GLY A 158 -10.74 13.29 22.43
N GLN A 159 -9.56 12.88 22.87
CA GLN A 159 -9.09 11.48 22.85
C GLN A 159 -9.75 10.57 23.89
N GLU A 160 -10.43 11.13 24.89
CA GLU A 160 -11.16 10.36 25.90
C GLU A 160 -12.57 9.98 25.46
N THR A 161 -13.01 10.48 24.30
CA THR A 161 -14.35 10.24 23.75
C THR A 161 -14.28 9.33 22.53
N CYS A 162 -15.00 8.22 22.58
CA CYS A 162 -15.06 7.21 21.54
C CYS A 162 -16.44 7.21 20.85
N LEU A 163 -16.46 6.94 19.54
CA LEU A 163 -17.66 6.48 18.85
C LEU A 163 -18.07 5.13 19.45
N ALA A 164 -19.30 5.03 19.92
CA ALA A 164 -19.83 3.83 20.55
C ALA A 164 -21.15 3.42 19.92
N LEU A 165 -21.39 2.11 19.86
CA LEU A 165 -22.72 1.56 19.68
C LEU A 165 -23.50 1.79 20.97
N SER A 166 -24.67 2.41 20.85
CA SER A 166 -25.55 2.63 21.99
C SER A 166 -26.23 1.32 22.43
N PRO A 167 -26.77 1.24 23.66
CA PRO A 167 -27.40 0.02 24.18
C PRO A 167 -28.60 -0.51 23.39
N ASP A 168 -29.21 0.30 22.53
CA ASP A 168 -30.31 -0.13 21.67
C ASP A 168 -29.88 -0.92 20.43
N GLU A 169 -28.56 -1.10 20.24
CA GLU A 169 -27.94 -1.82 19.13
C GLU A 169 -28.22 -1.24 17.73
N VAL A 170 -28.79 -0.04 17.66
CA VAL A 170 -29.18 0.65 16.43
C VAL A 170 -28.45 1.98 16.28
N ASN A 171 -28.42 2.81 17.32
CA ASN A 171 -27.85 4.14 17.26
C ASN A 171 -26.37 4.13 17.66
N VAL A 172 -25.62 5.12 17.16
CA VAL A 172 -24.25 5.40 17.60
C VAL A 172 -24.17 6.73 18.35
N GLU A 173 -23.27 6.79 19.31
CA GLU A 173 -23.15 7.93 20.22
C GLU A 173 -21.69 8.22 20.59
N PHE A 174 -21.49 9.37 21.23
CA PHE A 174 -20.24 9.67 21.91
C PHE A 174 -20.29 9.10 23.33
N SER A 175 -19.30 8.28 23.69
CA SER A 175 -19.15 7.73 25.03
C SER A 175 -17.70 7.86 25.50
N PRO A 176 -17.44 8.03 26.81
CA PRO A 176 -16.10 7.88 27.36
C PRO A 176 -15.49 6.53 26.98
N CYS A 177 -14.22 6.50 26.57
CA CYS A 177 -13.53 5.29 26.14
C CYS A 177 -13.29 4.32 27.32
N LYS A 178 -13.79 3.08 27.22
CA LYS A 178 -13.83 2.08 28.31
C LYS A 178 -13.40 0.66 27.91
N SER A 179 -12.88 0.44 26.70
CA SER A 179 -12.42 -0.88 26.20
C SER A 179 -13.50 -1.97 26.17
N VAL A 180 -14.72 -1.55 25.90
CA VAL A 180 -15.89 -2.44 25.76
C VAL A 180 -16.15 -2.76 24.29
N ALA A 181 -16.75 -3.92 24.01
CA ALA A 181 -17.03 -4.37 22.64
C ALA A 181 -17.83 -3.36 21.80
N GLY A 182 -18.75 -2.60 22.43
CA GLY A 182 -19.52 -1.55 21.76
C GLY A 182 -18.70 -0.38 21.22
N GLN A 183 -17.43 -0.25 21.61
CA GLN A 183 -16.51 0.81 21.14
C GLN A 183 -15.45 0.28 20.16
N ASP A 184 -15.42 -1.03 19.94
CA ASP A 184 -14.44 -1.69 19.08
C ASP A 184 -15.00 -1.80 17.65
N TRP A 185 -14.52 -0.92 16.77
CA TRP A 185 -14.92 -0.85 15.38
C TRP A 185 -13.91 -1.53 14.48
N ARG A 186 -14.39 -2.10 13.37
CA ARG A 186 -13.58 -2.69 12.31
C ARG A 186 -14.00 -2.15 10.95
N MET A 187 -13.02 -1.80 10.13
CA MET A 187 -13.20 -1.54 8.71
C MET A 187 -12.82 -2.79 7.91
N SER A 188 -13.66 -3.17 6.97
CA SER A 188 -13.39 -4.29 6.07
C SER A 188 -13.75 -3.92 4.65
N VAL A 189 -12.83 -4.18 3.72
CA VAL A 189 -12.99 -3.84 2.31
C VAL A 189 -14.22 -4.55 1.73
N ILE A 190 -15.12 -3.78 1.12
CA ILE A 190 -16.19 -4.30 0.25
C ILE A 190 -15.66 -4.37 -1.18
N THR A 191 -15.05 -3.28 -1.62
CA THR A 191 -14.39 -3.11 -2.91
C THR A 191 -13.32 -2.04 -2.78
N SER A 192 -12.45 -1.89 -3.77
CA SER A 192 -11.37 -0.90 -3.73
C SER A 192 -11.91 0.50 -3.43
N GLY A 193 -11.40 1.13 -2.37
CA GLY A 193 -11.80 2.47 -1.90
C GLY A 193 -13.05 2.54 -1.02
N TYR A 194 -13.75 1.41 -0.77
CA TYR A 194 -14.92 1.38 0.09
C TYR A 194 -14.89 0.21 1.09
N ASP A 195 -15.06 0.55 2.36
CA ASP A 195 -15.13 -0.36 3.48
C ASP A 195 -16.56 -0.43 4.04
N LYS A 196 -16.88 -1.54 4.72
CA LYS A 196 -17.98 -1.60 5.70
C LYS A 196 -17.42 -1.35 7.09
N LEU A 197 -18.20 -0.67 7.93
CA LEU A 197 -17.87 -0.38 9.31
C LEU A 197 -18.70 -1.24 10.27
N THR A 198 -18.10 -2.26 10.87
CA THR A 198 -18.76 -3.21 11.77
C THR A 198 -18.38 -2.97 13.23
N ASN A 199 -19.30 -3.24 14.15
CA ASN A 199 -19.06 -3.12 15.59
C ASN A 199 -18.96 -4.50 16.25
N ARG A 200 -17.96 -4.69 17.12
CA ARG A 200 -17.66 -5.98 17.75
C ARG A 200 -18.80 -6.51 18.62
N ALA A 201 -19.60 -5.64 19.25
CA ALA A 201 -20.74 -6.07 20.07
C ALA A 201 -21.81 -6.83 19.29
N LEU A 202 -21.82 -6.75 17.96
CA LEU A 202 -22.87 -7.32 17.09
C LEU A 202 -22.43 -8.56 16.32
N LEU A 203 -21.25 -9.11 16.61
CA LEU A 203 -20.68 -10.24 15.87
C LEU A 203 -21.50 -11.53 15.95
N ASP A 204 -22.23 -11.73 17.05
CA ASP A 204 -23.01 -12.93 17.32
C ASP A 204 -24.49 -12.79 16.93
N ARG A 205 -24.84 -11.79 16.11
CA ARG A 205 -26.19 -11.62 15.58
C ARG A 205 -26.40 -12.50 14.34
N ASP A 206 -27.65 -12.88 14.09
CA ASP A 206 -28.03 -13.77 12.98
C ASP A 206 -27.62 -13.25 11.58
N ALA A 207 -27.39 -11.94 11.47
CA ALA A 207 -26.84 -11.30 10.28
C ALA A 207 -25.75 -10.31 10.66
N GLU A 208 -24.72 -10.20 9.83
CA GLU A 208 -23.66 -9.22 9.99
C GLU A 208 -24.23 -7.78 9.98
N LYS A 209 -23.81 -6.97 10.96
CA LYS A 209 -24.31 -5.61 11.19
C LYS A 209 -23.23 -4.57 10.94
N CYS A 210 -23.57 -3.46 10.28
CA CYS A 210 -22.65 -2.34 10.03
C CYS A 210 -23.36 -1.00 10.04
N LEU A 211 -22.56 0.06 10.16
CA LEU A 211 -23.02 1.43 10.08
C LEU A 211 -23.59 1.72 8.67
N GLY A 212 -24.82 2.21 8.63
CA GLY A 212 -25.57 2.60 7.43
C GLY A 212 -25.61 4.12 7.22
N PRO A 213 -26.30 4.59 6.16
CA PRO A 213 -26.18 5.95 5.65
C PRO A 213 -26.81 7.02 6.56
N ASP A 214 -27.59 6.61 7.56
CA ASP A 214 -28.21 7.47 8.58
C ASP A 214 -27.42 7.49 9.89
N SER A 215 -26.16 7.03 9.88
CA SER A 215 -25.36 6.80 11.09
C SER A 215 -26.04 5.82 12.05
N LYS A 216 -26.78 4.84 11.51
CA LYS A 216 -27.48 3.78 12.25
C LYS A 216 -27.05 2.41 11.78
N ILE A 217 -27.09 1.42 12.66
CA ILE A 217 -26.76 0.05 12.33
C ILE A 217 -27.83 -0.55 11.40
N ILE A 218 -27.36 -1.18 10.32
CA ILE A 218 -28.15 -1.93 9.34
C ILE A 218 -27.53 -3.31 9.10
N ASN A 219 -28.23 -4.17 8.36
CA ASN A 219 -27.62 -5.41 7.88
C ASN A 219 -26.57 -5.10 6.80
N CYS A 220 -25.40 -5.71 6.91
CA CYS A 220 -24.35 -5.60 5.89
C CYS A 220 -24.66 -6.36 4.61
N GLN A 221 -25.64 -7.24 4.64
CA GLN A 221 -26.11 -8.00 3.49
C GLN A 221 -27.64 -7.99 3.48
N GLY A 222 -28.24 -8.04 2.29
CA GLY A 222 -29.69 -8.08 2.12
C GLY A 222 -30.25 -6.92 1.30
N THR A 223 -31.52 -6.60 1.54
CA THR A 223 -32.29 -5.60 0.78
C THR A 223 -31.65 -4.21 0.82
N GLY A 224 -31.73 -3.46 -0.28
CA GLY A 224 -31.15 -2.12 -0.44
C GLY A 224 -29.82 -2.10 -1.20
N TYR A 225 -29.33 -0.90 -1.51
CA TYR A 225 -28.13 -0.70 -2.33
C TYR A 225 -26.85 -0.96 -1.55
N THR A 226 -25.84 -1.56 -2.20
CA THR A 226 -24.52 -1.75 -1.58
C THR A 226 -23.86 -0.43 -1.17
N SER A 227 -24.16 0.67 -1.86
CA SER A 227 -23.69 2.00 -1.48
C SER A 227 -24.15 2.45 -0.08
N GLN A 228 -25.26 1.92 0.47
CA GLN A 228 -25.75 2.30 1.81
C GLN A 228 -24.80 1.86 2.92
N ARG A 229 -24.07 0.78 2.67
CA ARG A 229 -23.12 0.12 3.59
C ARG A 229 -21.66 0.40 3.21
N SER A 230 -21.43 1.17 2.14
CA SER A 230 -20.10 1.54 1.65
C SER A 230 -19.66 2.88 2.24
N TRP A 231 -18.59 2.85 3.02
CA TRP A 231 -17.92 4.00 3.59
C TRP A 231 -16.55 4.17 2.96
N SER A 232 -16.18 5.39 2.62
CA SER A 232 -14.81 5.73 2.25
C SER A 232 -14.24 6.65 3.32
N HIS A 233 -13.00 6.41 3.72
CA HIS A 233 -12.25 7.36 4.53
C HIS A 233 -11.27 8.13 3.66
N SER A 234 -11.22 9.44 3.89
CA SER A 234 -10.21 10.31 3.30
C SER A 234 -9.50 11.02 4.42
N ARG A 235 -8.18 11.21 4.31
CA ARG A 235 -7.46 12.02 5.29
C ARG A 235 -8.04 13.43 5.30
N ASN A 236 -8.28 13.97 6.50
CA ASN A 236 -8.63 15.37 6.70
C ASN A 236 -7.47 16.04 7.42
N PHE A 237 -6.89 17.06 6.77
CA PHE A 237 -5.80 17.84 7.35
C PHE A 237 -6.40 19.09 8.01
N VAL A 238 -6.29 19.17 9.34
CA VAL A 238 -6.76 20.32 10.13
C VAL A 238 -5.65 20.71 11.08
N SER A 239 -4.69 21.54 10.64
CA SER A 239 -3.55 21.95 11.46
C SER A 239 -3.98 22.36 12.89
N PRO A 240 -3.39 21.80 13.96
CA PRO A 240 -2.25 20.87 14.01
C PRO A 240 -2.63 19.37 14.08
N ALA A 241 -3.90 19.02 13.90
CA ALA A 241 -4.43 17.67 14.01
C ALA A 241 -4.57 16.97 12.64
N ASP A 242 -4.13 15.72 12.59
CA ASP A 242 -4.39 14.82 11.47
C ASP A 242 -5.53 13.88 11.81
N GLY A 243 -6.39 13.57 10.84
CA GLY A 243 -7.37 12.51 10.97
C GLY A 243 -7.99 12.14 9.64
N PHE A 244 -9.20 11.61 9.68
CA PHE A 244 -9.93 11.16 8.51
C PHE A 244 -11.38 11.67 8.55
N THR A 245 -11.92 12.06 7.41
CA THR A 245 -13.36 12.09 7.20
C THR A 245 -13.87 10.67 6.91
N LEU A 246 -15.14 10.42 7.19
CA LEU A 246 -15.84 9.17 6.85
C LEU A 246 -17.04 9.48 5.97
N ALA A 247 -16.93 9.30 4.67
CA ALA A 247 -18.01 9.56 3.73
C ALA A 247 -18.83 8.28 3.48
N ASN A 248 -20.16 8.42 3.36
CA ASN A 248 -21.02 7.32 2.96
C ASN A 248 -21.38 7.45 1.48
N LYS A 249 -21.16 6.38 0.70
CA LYS A 249 -21.36 6.40 -0.75
C LYS A 249 -22.80 6.75 -1.13
N TYR A 250 -23.80 6.09 -0.52
CA TYR A 250 -25.21 6.32 -0.87
C TYR A 250 -25.65 7.76 -0.62
N ARG A 251 -25.16 8.38 0.46
CA ARG A 251 -25.45 9.78 0.73
C ARG A 251 -24.84 10.70 -0.32
N ASN A 252 -23.62 10.43 -0.76
CA ASN A 252 -22.94 11.21 -1.79
C ASN A 252 -23.50 10.97 -3.20
N ASP A 253 -24.09 9.80 -3.46
CA ASP A 253 -24.79 9.53 -4.71
C ASP A 253 -26.13 10.31 -4.81
N LEU A 254 -26.74 10.63 -3.66
CA LEU A 254 -28.00 11.38 -3.58
C LEU A 254 -27.82 12.89 -3.41
N ALA A 255 -26.78 13.32 -2.70
CA ALA A 255 -26.49 14.70 -2.43
C ALA A 255 -25.74 15.35 -3.59
N GLY A 256 -25.97 16.64 -3.84
CA GLY A 256 -25.15 17.44 -4.76
C GLY A 256 -23.77 17.82 -4.21
N GLY A 257 -23.33 17.23 -3.09
CA GLY A 257 -22.07 17.52 -2.39
C GLY A 257 -21.65 16.39 -1.44
N ASN A 258 -20.40 16.43 -0.96
CA ASN A 258 -19.85 15.39 -0.10
C ASN A 258 -20.42 15.48 1.33
N MET A 259 -21.01 14.39 1.79
CA MET A 259 -21.52 14.17 3.14
C MET A 259 -20.61 13.20 3.88
N VAL A 260 -20.21 13.58 5.09
CA VAL A 260 -19.30 12.82 5.97
C VAL A 260 -19.92 12.63 7.35
N LEU A 261 -19.45 11.62 8.08
CA LEU A 261 -19.80 11.42 9.48
C LEU A 261 -19.27 12.60 10.30
N GLY A 262 -20.16 13.23 11.05
CA GLY A 262 -19.84 14.28 12.00
C GLY A 262 -20.91 14.31 13.08
N PHE A 263 -21.21 15.49 13.59
CA PHE A 263 -22.26 15.67 14.58
C PHE A 263 -22.87 17.06 14.50
N ALA A 264 -24.11 17.19 15.00
CA ALA A 264 -24.63 18.49 15.44
C ALA A 264 -25.05 18.38 16.91
N GLY A 265 -24.56 19.31 17.73
CA GLY A 265 -24.68 19.20 19.19
C GLY A 265 -23.95 17.95 19.70
N ASN A 266 -24.72 16.95 20.14
CA ASN A 266 -24.19 15.66 20.59
C ASN A 266 -24.69 14.46 19.77
N THR A 267 -25.45 14.72 18.71
CA THR A 267 -26.01 13.67 17.85
C THR A 267 -25.07 13.41 16.69
N ILE A 268 -24.62 12.16 16.57
CA ILE A 268 -23.79 11.70 15.46
C ILE A 268 -24.68 11.53 14.22
N GLN A 269 -24.27 12.14 13.12
CA GLN A 269 -25.05 12.16 11.88
C GLN A 269 -24.17 12.48 10.67
N MET A 270 -24.76 12.40 9.47
CA MET A 270 -24.12 12.88 8.26
C MET A 270 -24.21 14.40 8.17
N VAL A 271 -23.09 15.06 7.88
CA VAL A 271 -22.98 16.51 7.72
C VAL A 271 -22.15 16.85 6.47
N PRO A 272 -22.24 18.07 5.92
CA PRO A 272 -21.36 18.48 4.83
C PRO A 272 -19.88 18.35 5.19
N GLU A 273 -19.07 17.88 4.24
CA GLU A 273 -17.62 17.80 4.40
C GLU A 273 -17.00 19.19 4.62
N SER A 274 -16.04 19.28 5.55
CA SER A 274 -15.30 20.50 5.84
C SER A 274 -13.91 20.18 6.40
N ARG A 275 -12.99 21.16 6.36
CA ARG A 275 -11.67 21.06 7.02
C ARG A 275 -11.77 21.54 8.47
N SER A 276 -12.50 20.80 9.30
CA SER A 276 -12.71 21.13 10.72
C SER A 276 -12.55 19.91 11.63
N ASN A 277 -12.24 20.15 12.90
CA ASN A 277 -12.12 19.07 13.90
C ASN A 277 -13.45 18.31 14.08
N ALA A 278 -14.60 18.97 13.89
CA ALA A 278 -15.94 18.39 14.04
C ALA A 278 -16.20 17.17 13.14
N VAL A 279 -15.62 17.14 11.93
CA VAL A 279 -15.80 16.04 10.97
C VAL A 279 -14.56 15.15 10.85
N THR A 280 -13.55 15.40 11.67
CA THR A 280 -12.27 14.70 11.63
C THR A 280 -12.21 13.63 12.70
N TRP A 281 -11.81 12.43 12.30
CA TRP A 281 -11.78 11.24 13.15
C TRP A 281 -10.38 10.63 13.18
N ASN A 282 -9.93 10.21 14.36
CA ASN A 282 -8.75 9.37 14.52
C ASN A 282 -9.17 7.90 14.59
N PHE A 283 -8.46 7.07 13.85
CA PHE A 283 -8.68 5.63 13.82
C PHE A 283 -7.53 4.94 14.54
N GLU A 284 -7.86 4.15 15.56
CA GLU A 284 -6.93 3.19 16.13
C GLU A 284 -7.19 1.77 15.61
N LEU A 285 -7.57 1.64 14.34
CA LEU A 285 -7.85 0.37 13.68
C LEU A 285 -7.13 0.32 12.32
N ALA A 286 -6.93 -0.88 11.78
CA ALA A 286 -6.31 -1.09 10.49
C ALA A 286 -7.19 -0.52 9.38
N VAL A 287 -6.74 0.58 8.77
CA VAL A 287 -7.33 1.16 7.57
C VAL A 287 -6.34 1.08 6.42
N SER A 288 -6.80 0.64 5.24
CA SER A 288 -5.98 0.76 4.04
C SER A 288 -5.90 2.24 3.69
N LYS A 289 -4.78 2.89 4.02
CA LYS A 289 -4.60 4.34 3.85
C LYS A 289 -4.52 4.74 2.37
N ILE A 290 -4.18 3.80 1.51
CA ILE A 290 -3.96 4.02 0.07
C ILE A 290 -4.51 2.82 -0.70
N PRO A 291 -5.44 2.99 -1.65
CA PRO A 291 -5.88 1.92 -2.53
C PRO A 291 -4.69 1.27 -3.25
N ARG A 292 -4.67 -0.07 -3.34
CA ARG A 292 -3.63 -0.84 -4.03
C ARG A 292 -4.26 -1.83 -5.00
N ARG A 293 -3.50 -2.21 -6.04
CA ARG A 293 -3.82 -3.29 -6.96
C ARG A 293 -2.66 -4.29 -7.00
N PRO A 294 -2.57 -5.22 -6.05
CA PRO A 294 -1.45 -6.16 -5.99
C PRO A 294 -1.33 -6.99 -7.27
N VAL A 295 -0.14 -6.98 -7.88
CA VAL A 295 0.24 -7.84 -9.01
C VAL A 295 1.49 -8.61 -8.59
N VAL A 296 1.28 -9.67 -7.83
CA VAL A 296 2.35 -10.44 -7.16
C VAL A 296 2.22 -11.94 -7.43
N GLY A 297 3.26 -12.69 -7.06
CA GLY A 297 3.35 -14.13 -7.13
C GLY A 297 3.78 -14.65 -8.50
N ASP A 298 3.58 -15.95 -8.71
CA ASP A 298 3.83 -16.60 -9.99
C ASP A 298 2.67 -16.31 -10.95
N ARG A 299 3.00 -15.83 -12.14
CA ARG A 299 2.03 -15.46 -13.19
C ARG A 299 2.40 -16.11 -14.51
N LYS A 300 1.40 -16.59 -15.23
CA LYS A 300 1.57 -17.17 -16.55
C LYS A 300 1.26 -16.14 -17.63
N ILE A 301 2.17 -15.93 -18.57
CA ILE A 301 2.03 -14.93 -19.65
C ILE A 301 2.09 -15.59 -21.03
N LEU A 302 1.37 -15.01 -21.99
CA LEU A 302 1.28 -15.50 -23.36
C LEU A 302 1.75 -14.42 -24.33
N LEU A 303 2.73 -14.74 -25.17
CA LEU A 303 3.15 -13.90 -26.29
C LEU A 303 2.59 -14.45 -27.59
N LEU A 304 1.70 -13.70 -28.23
CA LEU A 304 1.14 -14.00 -29.54
C LEU A 304 1.90 -13.20 -30.60
N HIS A 305 2.63 -13.89 -31.46
CA HIS A 305 3.37 -13.29 -32.56
C HIS A 305 2.66 -13.60 -33.86
N THR A 306 2.34 -12.55 -34.61
CA THR A 306 1.35 -12.62 -35.68
C THR A 306 1.90 -12.12 -37.00
N ARG A 307 1.18 -12.42 -38.08
CA ARG A 307 1.43 -11.91 -39.43
C ARG A 307 0.14 -11.43 -40.10
N TYR A 308 0.30 -10.68 -41.18
CA TYR A 308 -0.77 -10.48 -42.15
C TYR A 308 -0.52 -11.38 -43.37
N SER A 309 -1.55 -11.63 -44.15
CA SER A 309 -1.43 -12.48 -45.35
C SER A 309 -0.46 -11.91 -46.39
N ASP A 310 -0.28 -10.58 -46.43
CA ASP A 310 0.64 -9.85 -47.32
C ASP A 310 1.96 -9.42 -46.64
N LYS A 311 2.10 -9.63 -45.32
CA LYS A 311 3.24 -9.13 -44.55
C LYS A 311 3.69 -10.14 -43.48
N PRO A 312 4.93 -10.65 -43.57
CA PRO A 312 5.43 -11.67 -42.66
C PRO A 312 5.55 -11.14 -41.22
N GLU A 313 5.74 -12.10 -40.30
CA GLU A 313 6.05 -11.83 -38.90
C GLU A 313 7.33 -10.98 -38.78
N THR A 314 7.44 -10.19 -37.70
CA THR A 314 8.73 -9.60 -37.29
C THR A 314 9.71 -10.71 -36.86
N ASP A 315 10.97 -10.38 -36.52
CA ASP A 315 11.91 -11.41 -36.06
C ASP A 315 11.45 -12.03 -34.73
N PHE A 316 10.96 -13.26 -34.79
CA PHE A 316 10.44 -13.96 -33.62
C PHE A 316 11.49 -14.17 -32.53
N VAL A 317 12.73 -14.46 -32.90
CA VAL A 317 13.81 -14.72 -31.93
C VAL A 317 14.13 -13.45 -31.16
N GLU A 318 14.22 -12.32 -31.86
CA GLU A 318 14.47 -11.03 -31.21
C GLU A 318 13.25 -10.53 -30.41
N VAL A 319 12.02 -10.77 -30.87
CA VAL A 319 10.80 -10.48 -30.09
C VAL A 319 10.76 -11.33 -28.82
N GLN A 320 11.04 -12.63 -28.93
CA GLN A 320 11.07 -13.54 -27.79
C GLN A 320 12.18 -13.14 -26.80
N ARG A 321 13.37 -12.76 -27.29
CA ARG A 321 14.46 -12.24 -26.46
C ARG A 321 14.06 -10.93 -25.77
N GLY A 322 13.45 -10.00 -26.49
CA GLY A 322 13.02 -8.72 -25.91
C GLY A 322 11.95 -8.88 -24.83
N PHE A 323 11.05 -9.86 -24.99
CA PHE A 323 9.96 -10.14 -24.06
C PHE A 323 10.40 -10.99 -22.87
N PHE A 324 10.87 -12.23 -23.10
CA PHE A 324 11.24 -13.18 -22.06
C PHE A 324 12.69 -13.06 -21.58
N GLY A 325 13.59 -12.61 -22.45
CA GLY A 325 15.04 -12.61 -22.20
C GLY A 325 15.72 -13.94 -22.51
N SER A 326 17.02 -13.96 -22.21
CA SER A 326 17.89 -15.14 -22.28
C SER A 326 18.62 -15.31 -20.94
N PRO A 327 19.20 -16.49 -20.64
CA PRO A 327 20.07 -16.64 -19.47
C PRO A 327 21.18 -15.57 -19.45
N GLY A 328 21.28 -14.81 -18.36
CA GLY A 328 22.24 -13.72 -18.21
C GLY A 328 21.85 -12.39 -18.89
N ASP A 329 20.69 -12.32 -19.55
CA ASP A 329 20.16 -11.07 -20.08
C ASP A 329 19.71 -10.14 -18.95
N ASN A 330 20.10 -8.87 -19.04
CA ASN A 330 19.70 -7.83 -18.11
C ASN A 330 18.81 -6.74 -18.73
N ARG A 331 18.20 -6.98 -19.91
CA ARG A 331 17.43 -5.94 -20.63
C ARG A 331 16.03 -6.35 -21.05
N SER A 332 15.60 -7.59 -20.88
CA SER A 332 14.24 -8.02 -21.27
C SER A 332 13.13 -7.43 -20.39
N PHE A 333 11.90 -7.45 -20.91
CA PHE A 333 10.71 -7.05 -20.16
C PHE A 333 10.52 -7.87 -18.87
N VAL A 334 10.61 -9.20 -18.96
CA VAL A 334 10.48 -10.07 -17.79
C VAL A 334 11.55 -9.74 -16.76
N ASN A 335 12.79 -9.46 -17.18
CA ASN A 335 13.84 -9.06 -16.25
C ASN A 335 13.58 -7.68 -15.62
N ALA A 336 13.08 -6.71 -16.39
CA ALA A 336 12.70 -5.40 -15.86
C ALA A 336 11.66 -5.50 -14.75
N VAL A 337 10.63 -6.34 -14.93
CA VAL A 337 9.59 -6.58 -13.94
C VAL A 337 10.12 -7.35 -12.73
N ASN A 338 10.95 -8.37 -12.95
CA ASN A 338 11.58 -9.13 -11.87
C ASN A 338 12.45 -8.23 -10.96
N LEU A 339 13.24 -7.34 -11.56
CA LEU A 339 14.06 -6.36 -10.83
C LEU A 339 13.21 -5.31 -10.10
N SER A 340 12.20 -4.75 -10.80
CA SER A 340 11.34 -3.72 -10.21
C SER A 340 10.51 -4.26 -9.05
N SER A 341 10.05 -5.50 -9.16
CA SER A 341 9.22 -6.13 -8.12
C SER A 341 10.03 -6.65 -6.94
N ASP A 342 11.36 -6.56 -6.94
CA ASP A 342 12.23 -7.18 -5.93
C ASP A 342 11.86 -8.66 -5.69
N LYS A 343 11.66 -9.39 -6.80
CA LYS A 343 11.23 -10.81 -6.84
C LYS A 343 9.83 -11.09 -6.27
N ASN A 344 9.00 -10.07 -6.03
CA ASN A 344 7.60 -10.27 -5.64
C ASN A 344 6.70 -10.71 -6.81
N LEU A 345 7.17 -10.64 -8.05
CA LEU A 345 6.44 -11.09 -9.24
C LEU A 345 7.36 -11.92 -10.14
N HIS A 346 6.94 -13.14 -10.43
CA HIS A 346 7.65 -14.05 -11.34
C HIS A 346 6.76 -14.39 -12.53
N PHE A 347 7.35 -14.38 -13.73
CA PHE A 347 6.66 -14.77 -14.96
C PHE A 347 7.18 -16.08 -15.50
N THR A 348 6.24 -16.97 -15.81
CA THR A 348 6.44 -18.08 -16.74
C THR A 348 5.59 -17.83 -17.97
N GLY A 349 5.94 -18.36 -19.15
CA GLY A 349 5.09 -18.10 -20.29
C GLY A 349 5.36 -18.94 -21.52
N ASP A 350 4.42 -18.82 -22.45
CA ASP A 350 4.42 -19.48 -23.75
C ASP A 350 4.46 -18.44 -24.86
N ALA A 351 5.03 -18.80 -26.01
CA ALA A 351 5.05 -17.98 -27.22
C ALA A 351 4.42 -18.75 -28.39
N VAL A 352 3.59 -18.08 -29.17
CA VAL A 352 2.85 -18.70 -30.29
C VAL A 352 3.11 -17.92 -31.57
N THR A 353 3.50 -18.62 -32.63
CA THR A 353 3.74 -18.07 -33.97
C THR A 353 2.82 -18.72 -35.02
N GLY A 354 2.90 -18.23 -36.25
CA GLY A 354 2.10 -18.69 -37.38
C GLY A 354 0.63 -18.32 -37.22
N LEU A 355 0.35 -17.15 -36.66
CA LEU A 355 -0.99 -16.59 -36.46
C LEU A 355 -1.30 -15.60 -37.58
N ASP A 356 -2.01 -16.05 -38.61
CA ASP A 356 -2.36 -15.24 -39.78
C ASP A 356 -3.64 -14.42 -39.51
N LEU A 357 -3.48 -13.12 -39.31
CA LEU A 357 -4.60 -12.20 -39.04
C LEU A 357 -5.47 -11.94 -40.27
N GLY A 358 -5.09 -12.46 -41.44
CA GLY A 358 -5.75 -12.17 -42.71
C GLY A 358 -5.14 -10.95 -43.41
N PRO A 359 -5.87 -10.34 -44.36
CA PRO A 359 -5.42 -9.14 -45.05
C PRO A 359 -5.13 -8.01 -44.08
N ARG A 360 -4.03 -7.27 -44.32
CA ARG A 360 -3.68 -6.11 -43.51
C ARG A 360 -4.75 -5.00 -43.64
N PRO A 361 -5.30 -4.50 -42.51
CA PRO A 361 -6.31 -3.45 -42.57
C PRO A 361 -5.71 -2.13 -43.06
N SER A 362 -6.53 -1.30 -43.73
CA SER A 362 -6.15 0.05 -44.12
C SER A 362 -6.13 1.02 -42.93
N ASP A 363 -6.96 0.74 -41.92
CA ASP A 363 -7.10 1.47 -40.66
C ASP A 363 -6.47 0.69 -39.48
N CYS A 364 -6.77 1.12 -38.25
CA CYS A 364 -6.21 0.54 -37.02
C CYS A 364 -7.30 -0.12 -36.13
N PRO A 365 -7.85 -1.29 -36.52
CA PRO A 365 -8.87 -1.98 -35.75
C PRO A 365 -8.23 -2.84 -34.64
N SER A 366 -7.62 -2.20 -33.63
CA SER A 366 -6.82 -2.88 -32.59
C SER A 366 -7.59 -3.97 -31.84
N THR A 367 -8.88 -3.74 -31.56
CA THR A 367 -9.71 -4.70 -30.82
C THR A 367 -9.93 -5.97 -31.64
N GLU A 368 -10.23 -5.82 -32.92
CA GLU A 368 -10.48 -6.89 -33.87
C GLU A 368 -9.20 -7.70 -34.10
N LEU A 369 -8.06 -7.02 -34.32
CA LEU A 369 -6.76 -7.67 -34.48
C LEU A 369 -6.37 -8.50 -33.26
N ARG A 370 -6.54 -7.95 -32.04
CA ARG A 370 -6.27 -8.68 -30.79
C ARG A 370 -7.18 -9.88 -30.63
N ASN A 371 -8.49 -9.70 -30.86
CA ASN A 371 -9.46 -10.78 -30.70
C ASN A 371 -9.21 -11.91 -31.72
N GLN A 372 -8.81 -11.56 -32.95
CA GLN A 372 -8.44 -12.52 -33.97
C GLN A 372 -7.17 -13.29 -33.60
N ALA A 373 -6.13 -12.61 -33.08
CA ALA A 373 -4.92 -13.27 -32.58
C ALA A 373 -5.25 -14.29 -31.46
N ILE A 374 -6.10 -13.90 -30.50
CA ILE A 374 -6.55 -14.77 -29.40
C ILE A 374 -7.34 -15.97 -29.95
N TYR A 375 -8.23 -15.75 -30.91
CA TYR A 375 -8.99 -16.83 -31.55
C TYR A 375 -8.06 -17.84 -32.25
N LEU A 376 -7.08 -17.37 -33.02
CA LEU A 376 -6.11 -18.23 -33.71
C LEU A 376 -5.19 -18.97 -32.74
N ALA A 377 -4.77 -18.34 -31.65
CA ALA A 377 -4.00 -18.98 -30.60
C ALA A 377 -4.79 -20.14 -29.96
N ARG A 378 -6.09 -19.93 -29.73
CA ARG A 378 -7.00 -20.97 -29.21
C ARG A 378 -7.10 -22.16 -30.16
N GLN A 379 -7.13 -21.94 -31.48
CA GLN A 379 -7.10 -23.02 -32.47
C GLN A 379 -5.81 -23.86 -32.41
N LYS A 380 -4.71 -23.26 -31.93
CA LYS A 380 -3.43 -23.95 -31.68
C LYS A 380 -3.33 -24.56 -30.27
N GLY A 381 -4.39 -24.53 -29.48
CA GLY A 381 -4.44 -25.10 -28.12
C GLY A 381 -4.05 -24.12 -27.00
N PHE A 382 -3.79 -22.85 -27.32
CA PHE A 382 -3.43 -21.82 -26.35
C PHE A 382 -4.65 -20.97 -25.99
N ASP A 383 -5.34 -21.34 -24.91
CA ASP A 383 -6.49 -20.59 -24.40
C ASP A 383 -6.03 -19.42 -23.52
N ALA A 384 -6.27 -18.19 -24.00
CA ALA A 384 -5.90 -16.95 -23.31
C ALA A 384 -6.45 -16.84 -21.88
N SER A 385 -7.58 -17.48 -21.55
CA SER A 385 -8.14 -17.49 -20.20
C SER A 385 -7.30 -18.24 -19.16
N LYS A 386 -6.31 -19.03 -19.62
CA LYS A 386 -5.35 -19.75 -18.76
C LYS A 386 -4.07 -18.95 -18.47
N TYR A 387 -4.02 -17.70 -18.91
CA TYR A 387 -2.88 -16.81 -18.72
C TYR A 387 -3.32 -15.56 -17.96
N ASP A 388 -2.45 -15.06 -17.08
CA ASP A 388 -2.64 -13.82 -16.33
C ASP A 388 -2.36 -12.58 -17.19
N TYR A 389 -1.64 -12.72 -18.30
CA TYR A 389 -1.30 -11.61 -19.19
C TYR A 389 -1.13 -12.08 -20.64
N VAL A 390 -1.67 -11.33 -21.60
CA VAL A 390 -1.57 -11.63 -23.03
C VAL A 390 -0.95 -10.47 -23.79
N ALA A 391 0.24 -10.70 -24.35
CA ALA A 391 0.92 -9.78 -25.24
C ALA A 391 0.68 -10.18 -26.70
N VAL A 392 0.41 -9.22 -27.58
CA VAL A 392 0.22 -9.46 -29.03
C VAL A 392 1.19 -8.60 -29.83
N GLU A 393 2.15 -9.20 -30.51
CA GLU A 393 2.98 -8.49 -31.48
C GLU A 393 2.36 -8.63 -32.88
N ILE A 394 1.99 -7.49 -33.47
CA ILE A 394 1.54 -7.40 -34.86
C ILE A 394 2.68 -6.82 -35.73
N PRO A 395 2.80 -7.21 -37.01
CA PRO A 395 3.66 -6.48 -37.93
C PRO A 395 3.19 -5.03 -38.07
N SER A 396 4.09 -4.11 -38.46
CA SER A 396 3.71 -2.70 -38.49
C SER A 396 2.51 -2.41 -39.41
N THR A 397 1.56 -1.63 -38.92
CA THR A 397 0.36 -1.20 -39.65
C THR A 397 0.16 0.32 -39.58
N SER A 398 -0.98 0.84 -40.05
CA SER A 398 -1.32 2.27 -40.03
C SER A 398 -1.64 2.84 -38.63
N CYS A 399 -1.60 2.01 -37.58
CA CYS A 399 -1.73 2.43 -36.19
C CYS A 399 -0.65 3.45 -35.81
N SER A 400 -1.06 4.56 -35.21
CA SER A 400 -0.16 5.67 -34.81
C SER A 400 0.67 5.37 -33.56
N TRP A 401 0.38 4.27 -32.87
CA TRP A 401 1.03 3.86 -31.64
C TRP A 401 2.08 2.77 -31.90
N ALA A 402 3.15 2.78 -31.10
CA ALA A 402 4.16 1.73 -31.08
C ALA A 402 3.76 0.57 -30.16
N GLY A 403 3.12 0.89 -29.04
CA GLY A 403 2.47 -0.06 -28.14
C GLY A 403 1.08 0.43 -27.73
N LEU A 404 0.23 -0.51 -27.30
CA LEU A 404 -1.11 -0.23 -26.80
C LEU A 404 -1.49 -1.25 -25.73
N ALA A 405 -1.98 -0.80 -24.58
CA ALA A 405 -2.38 -1.67 -23.48
C ALA A 405 -3.71 -1.28 -22.84
N ALA A 406 -4.28 -2.22 -22.08
CA ALA A 406 -5.36 -1.89 -21.16
C ALA A 406 -4.85 -1.18 -19.91
N ARG A 407 -5.67 -0.28 -19.36
CA ARG A 407 -5.37 0.50 -18.16
C ARG A 407 -6.55 0.53 -17.17
N PRO A 408 -6.45 -0.13 -16.00
CA PRO A 408 -5.58 -1.28 -15.77
C PRO A 408 -6.08 -2.47 -16.60
N GLY A 409 -5.26 -3.49 -16.80
CA GLY A 409 -5.70 -4.67 -17.53
C GLY A 409 -4.66 -5.77 -17.60
N LEU A 410 -4.92 -6.74 -18.47
CA LEU A 410 -4.17 -7.99 -18.59
C LEU A 410 -3.69 -8.24 -20.03
N TRP A 411 -3.56 -7.18 -20.83
CA TRP A 411 -3.07 -7.31 -22.20
C TRP A 411 -2.34 -6.08 -22.70
N ALA A 412 -1.42 -6.31 -23.64
CA ALA A 412 -0.73 -5.29 -24.42
C ALA A 412 -0.54 -5.74 -25.87
N MET A 413 -0.30 -4.78 -26.75
CA MET A 413 -0.01 -4.99 -28.16
C MET A 413 1.22 -4.20 -28.57
N GLY A 414 2.10 -4.79 -29.36
CA GLY A 414 3.21 -4.12 -30.03
C GLY A 414 2.95 -4.00 -31.54
N ASN A 415 3.35 -2.88 -32.14
CA ASN A 415 3.16 -2.57 -33.56
C ASN A 415 4.51 -2.59 -34.31
N GLY A 416 5.00 -3.79 -34.61
CA GLY A 416 6.26 -4.02 -35.32
C GLY A 416 7.52 -3.70 -34.51
N VAL A 417 7.39 -3.58 -33.19
CA VAL A 417 8.46 -3.17 -32.26
C VAL A 417 8.60 -4.10 -31.07
N GLY A 418 8.01 -5.29 -31.09
CA GLY A 418 8.05 -6.27 -30.00
C GLY A 418 9.45 -6.77 -29.62
N TRP A 419 10.45 -6.54 -30.47
CA TRP A 419 11.86 -6.80 -30.14
C TRP A 419 12.48 -5.78 -29.18
N LYS A 420 11.75 -4.69 -28.85
CA LYS A 420 12.21 -3.63 -27.95
C LYS A 420 11.62 -3.84 -26.54
N PRO A 421 12.44 -4.25 -25.55
CA PRO A 421 11.94 -4.52 -24.20
C PRO A 421 11.23 -3.34 -23.53
N TRP A 422 11.72 -2.12 -23.78
CA TRP A 422 11.15 -0.90 -23.23
C TRP A 422 9.68 -0.72 -23.61
N MET A 423 9.25 -1.21 -24.78
CA MET A 423 7.85 -1.08 -25.21
C MET A 423 6.96 -1.93 -24.32
N TRP A 424 7.29 -3.20 -24.15
CA TRP A 424 6.54 -4.09 -23.26
C TRP A 424 6.55 -3.62 -21.82
N GLN A 425 7.66 -3.06 -21.37
CA GLN A 425 7.77 -2.46 -20.04
C GLN A 425 6.85 -1.24 -19.89
N HIS A 426 6.82 -0.36 -20.88
CA HIS A 426 5.88 0.77 -20.92
C HIS A 426 4.42 0.29 -20.87
N GLU A 427 4.05 -0.63 -21.76
CA GLU A 427 2.69 -1.14 -21.86
C GLU A 427 2.25 -1.92 -20.60
N PHE A 428 3.17 -2.62 -19.94
CA PHE A 428 2.88 -3.25 -18.66
C PHE A 428 2.64 -2.23 -17.54
N GLY A 429 3.31 -1.07 -17.57
CA GLY A 429 3.02 0.03 -16.64
C GLY A 429 1.57 0.51 -16.72
N HIS A 430 0.97 0.54 -17.92
CA HIS A 430 -0.47 0.79 -18.07
C HIS A 430 -1.32 -0.31 -17.44
N SER A 431 -0.89 -1.56 -17.56
CA SER A 431 -1.58 -2.71 -16.94
C SER A 431 -1.57 -2.65 -15.41
N LEU A 432 -0.57 -1.98 -14.81
CA LEU A 432 -0.52 -1.67 -13.37
C LEU A 432 -1.46 -0.52 -12.97
N GLY A 433 -2.10 0.18 -13.93
CA GLY A 433 -3.03 1.29 -13.69
C GLY A 433 -2.44 2.68 -13.93
N GLY A 434 -1.17 2.78 -14.33
CA GLY A 434 -0.52 4.07 -14.58
C GLY A 434 -0.99 4.71 -15.90
N PRO A 435 -1.45 5.98 -15.91
CA PRO A 435 -1.47 6.78 -17.13
C PRO A 435 -0.05 7.18 -17.55
N HIS A 436 0.11 7.81 -18.72
CA HIS A 436 1.34 8.56 -19.00
C HIS A 436 1.61 9.57 -17.87
N ALA A 437 2.84 9.57 -17.38
CA ALA A 437 3.25 10.47 -16.31
C ALA A 437 3.24 11.92 -16.77
N LYS A 438 3.26 12.85 -15.82
CA LYS A 438 3.29 14.30 -16.07
C LYS A 438 4.53 14.91 -15.42
N SER A 439 4.75 16.19 -15.66
CA SER A 439 5.70 17.00 -14.90
C SER A 439 5.01 18.23 -14.32
N LEU A 440 5.48 18.68 -13.17
CA LEU A 440 5.11 19.93 -12.50
C LEU A 440 6.33 20.85 -12.59
N GLU A 441 6.21 21.89 -13.40
CA GLU A 441 7.29 22.81 -13.77
C GLU A 441 6.96 24.24 -13.31
N ARG A 442 7.97 25.13 -13.35
CA ARG A 442 7.80 26.58 -13.13
C ARG A 442 7.16 26.95 -11.79
N CYS A 443 7.34 26.10 -10.78
CA CYS A 443 6.91 26.45 -9.43
C CYS A 443 7.68 27.68 -8.93
N PRO A 444 7.02 28.63 -8.25
CA PRO A 444 7.69 29.84 -7.78
C PRO A 444 8.63 29.54 -6.60
N TYR A 445 9.59 30.43 -6.38
CA TYR A 445 10.38 30.48 -5.16
C TYR A 445 9.67 31.35 -4.10
N ASP A 446 9.89 31.03 -2.81
CA ASP A 446 9.58 31.97 -1.73
C ASP A 446 10.71 33.01 -1.55
N ASN A 447 10.54 33.90 -0.57
CA ASN A 447 11.54 34.90 -0.20
C ASN A 447 12.84 34.33 0.40
N ARG A 448 12.90 33.02 0.63
CA ARG A 448 14.08 32.29 1.12
C ARG A 448 14.73 31.48 -0.01
N GLU A 449 14.34 31.74 -1.26
CA GLU A 449 14.80 31.03 -2.46
C GLU A 449 14.51 29.52 -2.39
N VAL A 450 13.40 29.13 -1.74
CA VAL A 450 12.92 27.74 -1.69
C VAL A 450 11.75 27.57 -2.64
N VAL A 451 11.81 26.57 -3.53
CA VAL A 451 10.72 26.24 -4.46
C VAL A 451 9.45 25.87 -3.68
N GLN A 452 8.30 26.41 -4.10
CA GLN A 452 7.01 26.24 -3.44
C GLN A 452 6.08 25.34 -4.30
N ILE A 453 6.08 24.04 -4.01
CA ILE A 453 5.19 23.05 -4.62
C ILE A 453 3.78 23.22 -4.05
N GLY A 454 2.77 23.22 -4.93
CA GLY A 454 1.36 23.29 -4.54
C GLY A 454 0.85 24.72 -4.27
N GLY A 455 1.70 25.74 -4.41
CA GLY A 455 1.30 27.14 -4.47
C GLY A 455 0.77 27.52 -5.86
N SER A 456 0.20 28.72 -5.98
CA SER A 456 -0.18 29.27 -7.29
C SER A 456 1.06 29.53 -8.14
N GLY A 457 1.04 29.12 -9.42
CA GLY A 457 2.11 29.45 -10.38
C GLY A 457 2.81 28.24 -11.00
N CYS A 458 2.75 27.07 -10.36
CA CYS A 458 3.24 25.83 -10.98
C CYS A 458 2.40 25.45 -12.22
N VAL A 459 3.04 24.83 -13.21
CA VAL A 459 2.43 24.38 -14.47
C VAL A 459 2.55 22.88 -14.61
N VAL A 460 1.45 22.19 -14.88
CA VAL A 460 1.46 20.75 -15.18
C VAL A 460 1.60 20.53 -16.69
N THR A 461 2.61 19.77 -17.10
CA THR A 461 2.88 19.41 -18.49
C THR A 461 2.70 17.90 -18.71
N ALA A 462 2.34 17.49 -19.93
CA ALA A 462 2.07 16.09 -20.27
C ALA A 462 3.35 15.27 -20.57
N THR A 463 4.51 15.90 -20.57
CA THR A 463 5.79 15.32 -21.01
C THR A 463 6.91 15.79 -20.10
N GLY A 464 7.96 14.99 -19.99
CA GLY A 464 9.20 15.44 -19.38
C GLY A 464 9.57 14.70 -18.10
N ASP A 465 9.11 13.47 -17.87
CA ASP A 465 9.71 12.65 -16.82
C ASP A 465 10.66 11.62 -17.45
N PRO A 466 11.98 11.91 -17.52
CA PRO A 466 12.94 11.00 -18.11
C PRO A 466 13.22 9.74 -17.26
N SER A 467 12.67 9.68 -16.04
CA SER A 467 12.88 8.59 -15.08
C SER A 467 11.65 7.69 -14.89
N ASP A 468 10.49 8.08 -15.41
CA ASP A 468 9.29 7.26 -15.38
C ASP A 468 9.17 6.40 -16.64
N THR A 469 8.97 5.09 -16.47
CA THR A 469 8.70 4.14 -17.55
C THR A 469 7.58 4.60 -18.50
N LEU A 470 6.54 5.25 -17.98
CA LEU A 470 5.35 5.72 -18.68
C LEU A 470 5.49 7.13 -19.32
N ASN A 471 6.66 7.75 -19.26
CA ASN A 471 6.95 9.00 -20.00
C ASN A 471 8.31 8.94 -20.71
N GLY A 472 9.35 8.42 -20.05
CA GLY A 472 10.70 8.17 -20.59
C GLY A 472 10.80 7.01 -21.59
N GLY A 473 9.71 6.68 -22.29
CA GLY A 473 9.66 5.66 -23.34
C GLY A 473 9.99 4.24 -22.88
N GLY A 474 9.75 3.91 -21.61
CA GLY A 474 9.86 2.54 -21.10
C GLY A 474 11.26 2.03 -20.76
N SER A 475 12.30 2.85 -20.94
CA SER A 475 13.70 2.43 -20.76
C SER A 475 14.18 2.41 -19.30
N ARG A 476 13.46 3.09 -18.41
CA ARG A 476 13.74 3.19 -16.95
C ARG A 476 12.77 2.34 -16.16
N LEU A 477 13.18 1.84 -15.00
CA LEU A 477 12.32 1.02 -14.15
C LEU A 477 11.21 1.86 -13.48
N TYR A 478 10.18 1.19 -12.99
CA TYR A 478 8.95 1.84 -12.51
C TYR A 478 9.21 2.68 -11.25
N PRO A 479 8.74 3.93 -11.20
CA PRO A 479 8.76 4.75 -9.99
C PRO A 479 8.06 4.14 -8.78
N ILE A 480 8.48 4.58 -7.59
CA ILE A 480 8.03 4.09 -6.29
C ILE A 480 6.50 4.09 -6.10
N PRO A 481 5.70 5.05 -6.65
CA PRO A 481 4.24 4.97 -6.54
C PRO A 481 3.68 3.73 -7.23
N TYR A 482 4.20 3.34 -8.39
CA TYR A 482 3.75 2.15 -9.10
C TYR A 482 4.16 0.86 -8.38
N LEU A 483 5.40 0.80 -7.87
CA LEU A 483 5.88 -0.35 -7.10
C LEU A 483 5.00 -0.59 -5.86
N TYR A 484 4.69 0.49 -5.13
CA TYR A 484 3.83 0.42 -3.96
C TYR A 484 2.38 0.08 -4.32
N TYR A 485 1.83 0.68 -5.38
CA TYR A 485 0.47 0.38 -5.85
C TYR A 485 0.31 -1.08 -6.31
N ALA A 486 1.33 -1.63 -6.98
CA ALA A 486 1.40 -3.02 -7.42
C ALA A 486 1.66 -4.01 -6.27
N GLY A 487 1.85 -3.54 -5.03
CA GLY A 487 2.12 -4.38 -3.86
C GLY A 487 3.54 -4.92 -3.79
N TRP A 488 4.48 -4.35 -4.53
CA TRP A 488 5.90 -4.75 -4.51
C TRP A 488 6.69 -4.05 -3.40
N LEU A 489 6.11 -3.05 -2.75
CA LEU A 489 6.64 -2.42 -1.56
C LEU A 489 5.63 -2.49 -0.40
N THR A 490 6.17 -2.68 0.79
CA THR A 490 5.41 -2.65 2.06
C THR A 490 5.25 -1.22 2.59
N ASP A 491 4.39 -1.04 3.59
CA ASP A 491 4.30 0.24 4.30
C ASP A 491 5.58 0.57 5.06
N GLU A 492 6.32 -0.43 5.54
CA GLU A 492 7.61 -0.26 6.19
C GLU A 492 8.70 0.21 5.23
N GLN A 493 8.67 -0.24 3.97
CA GLN A 493 9.62 0.18 2.94
C GLN A 493 9.27 1.54 2.32
N PHE A 494 7.99 1.94 2.35
CA PHE A 494 7.54 3.22 1.84
C PHE A 494 6.68 3.96 2.87
N PRO A 495 7.23 4.29 4.05
CA PRO A 495 6.46 4.84 5.15
C PRO A 495 6.01 6.26 4.85
N GLU A 496 4.92 6.64 5.50
CA GLU A 496 4.49 8.03 5.52
C GLU A 496 5.25 8.82 6.58
N ALA A 497 5.88 9.91 6.18
CA ALA A 497 6.60 10.79 7.08
C ALA A 497 5.63 11.74 7.80
N LEU A 498 5.13 11.29 8.95
CA LEU A 498 4.18 12.04 9.77
C LEU A 498 4.85 13.06 10.70
N LYS A 499 6.10 12.81 11.08
CA LYS A 499 6.82 13.62 12.08
C LYS A 499 7.92 14.43 11.42
N ASN A 500 8.24 15.57 12.04
CA ASN A 500 9.46 16.27 11.70
C ASN A 500 10.66 15.45 12.17
N GLY A 501 11.77 15.56 11.44
CA GLY A 501 13.02 14.88 11.76
C GLY A 501 13.74 14.39 10.51
N THR A 502 14.75 13.56 10.76
CA THR A 502 15.63 13.03 9.72
C THR A 502 15.26 11.60 9.36
N TYR A 503 15.17 11.35 8.07
CA TYR A 503 14.81 10.07 7.48
C TYR A 503 15.92 9.61 6.53
N LYS A 504 16.15 8.30 6.46
CA LYS A 504 17.08 7.70 5.51
C LYS A 504 16.30 6.89 4.47
N ILE A 505 16.63 7.08 3.20
CA ILE A 505 16.09 6.28 2.10
C ILE A 505 17.24 5.61 1.35
N ALA A 506 17.10 4.32 1.06
CA ALA A 506 18.06 3.55 0.28
C ALA A 506 17.74 3.64 -1.23
N PRO A 507 18.71 3.33 -2.12
CA PRO A 507 18.44 3.22 -3.55
C PRO A 507 17.32 2.22 -3.84
N LEU A 508 16.38 2.64 -4.68
CA LEU A 508 15.10 1.96 -4.90
C LEU A 508 15.27 0.48 -5.28
N PHE A 509 16.14 0.18 -6.25
CA PHE A 509 16.31 -1.17 -6.82
C PHE A 509 17.48 -1.97 -6.25
N ARG A 510 18.15 -1.50 -5.19
CA ARG A 510 19.20 -2.29 -4.54
C ARG A 510 18.56 -3.33 -3.61
N GLU A 511 18.95 -4.60 -3.67
CA GLU A 511 18.42 -5.60 -2.74
C GLU A 511 18.57 -5.15 -1.29
N ALA A 512 17.50 -5.27 -0.52
CA ALA A 512 17.47 -4.86 0.87
C ALA A 512 16.49 -5.74 1.66
N ASN A 513 16.68 -5.82 2.98
CA ASN A 513 15.70 -6.49 3.81
C ASN A 513 14.38 -5.68 3.89
N ALA A 514 13.29 -6.33 4.30
CA ALA A 514 11.96 -5.74 4.35
C ALA A 514 11.80 -4.52 5.30
N THR A 515 12.81 -4.21 6.11
CA THR A 515 12.78 -3.05 7.04
C THR A 515 13.53 -1.83 6.50
N VAL A 516 14.22 -1.96 5.36
CA VAL A 516 14.91 -0.83 4.74
C VAL A 516 13.92 0.06 4.01
N VAL A 517 13.90 1.33 4.40
CA VAL A 517 13.11 2.37 3.74
C VAL A 517 13.67 2.64 2.33
N LYS A 518 12.82 2.51 1.31
CA LYS A 518 13.11 2.72 -0.11
C LYS A 518 12.68 4.08 -0.63
N GLY A 519 11.80 4.75 0.09
CA GLY A 519 11.38 6.12 -0.18
C GLY A 519 10.43 6.60 0.89
N LEU A 520 9.94 7.83 0.77
CA LEU A 520 9.01 8.43 1.71
C LEU A 520 7.77 8.95 0.98
N ARG A 521 6.65 8.98 1.67
CA ARG A 521 5.45 9.71 1.23
C ARG A 521 4.98 10.71 2.28
N LEU A 522 4.45 11.83 1.83
CA LEU A 522 3.84 12.85 2.66
C LEU A 522 2.44 13.09 2.12
N PHE A 523 1.43 12.99 2.99
CA PHE A 523 0.05 13.25 2.57
C PHE A 523 -0.15 14.75 2.32
N ARG A 524 -0.86 15.08 1.24
CA ARG A 524 -1.16 16.46 0.82
C ARG A 524 -2.64 16.74 1.01
N SER A 525 -2.98 17.98 1.36
CA SER A 525 -4.37 18.37 1.66
C SER A 525 -5.34 18.27 0.47
N ASP A 526 -4.85 18.06 -0.75
CA ASP A 526 -5.63 17.76 -1.96
C ASP A 526 -5.95 16.26 -2.14
N GLY A 527 -5.51 15.40 -1.22
CA GLY A 527 -5.71 13.94 -1.30
C GLY A 527 -4.58 13.18 -1.98
N SER A 528 -3.63 13.88 -2.59
CA SER A 528 -2.44 13.29 -3.21
C SER A 528 -1.31 13.06 -2.18
N TYR A 529 -0.19 12.53 -2.65
CA TYR A 529 1.02 12.33 -1.87
C TYR A 529 2.22 12.96 -2.54
N LEU A 530 3.03 13.69 -1.79
CA LEU A 530 4.40 13.99 -2.20
C LEU A 530 5.24 12.74 -1.92
N THR A 531 5.97 12.24 -2.91
CA THR A 531 6.77 11.02 -2.79
C THR A 531 8.22 11.28 -3.15
N LEU A 532 9.11 10.64 -2.41
CA LEU A 532 10.56 10.83 -2.50
C LEU A 532 11.21 9.47 -2.81
N GLU A 533 12.00 9.40 -3.87
CA GLU A 533 12.77 8.21 -4.25
C GLU A 533 14.22 8.55 -4.60
N LEU A 534 15.12 7.60 -4.36
CA LEU A 534 16.51 7.68 -4.78
C LEU A 534 16.80 6.56 -5.77
N ARG A 535 17.44 6.90 -6.90
CA ARG A 535 17.90 5.94 -7.88
C ARG A 535 19.42 5.97 -7.99
N LYS A 536 19.99 4.82 -8.32
CA LYS A 536 21.42 4.62 -8.57
C LYS A 536 21.59 3.79 -9.83
N PRO A 537 22.75 3.89 -10.50
CA PRO A 537 22.99 3.13 -11.71
C PRO A 537 22.78 1.63 -11.52
N LEU A 538 22.06 1.04 -12.47
CA LEU A 538 21.76 -0.39 -12.53
C LEU A 538 21.91 -0.84 -13.99
N PRO A 539 22.83 -1.77 -14.29
CA PRO A 539 23.06 -2.24 -15.65
C PRO A 539 21.76 -2.69 -16.33
N GLY A 540 21.56 -2.24 -17.57
CA GLY A 540 20.41 -2.58 -18.40
C GLY A 540 19.33 -1.50 -18.45
N PHE A 541 18.98 -0.89 -17.31
CA PHE A 541 17.82 0.01 -17.20
C PHE A 541 18.14 1.40 -16.63
N GLU A 542 18.87 1.47 -15.51
CA GLU A 542 19.24 2.74 -14.86
C GLU A 542 20.64 3.18 -15.31
N ASN A 543 20.89 3.23 -16.62
CA ASN A 543 22.19 3.55 -17.23
C ASN A 543 22.57 5.05 -17.25
N TRP A 544 22.19 5.84 -16.24
CA TRP A 544 22.62 7.25 -16.16
C TRP A 544 24.12 7.37 -15.92
N ALA A 545 24.70 8.49 -16.37
CA ALA A 545 26.06 8.87 -16.00
C ALA A 545 26.16 9.08 -14.48
N ALA A 546 27.33 8.79 -13.90
CA ALA A 546 27.53 8.80 -12.46
C ALA A 546 27.32 10.19 -11.82
N ASP A 547 27.53 11.26 -12.58
CA ASP A 547 27.34 12.67 -12.19
C ASP A 547 25.95 13.21 -12.51
N HIS A 548 25.08 12.43 -13.16
CA HIS A 548 23.75 12.88 -13.59
C HIS A 548 22.87 13.27 -12.38
N PRO A 549 22.01 14.32 -12.46
CA PRO A 549 21.16 14.75 -11.34
C PRO A 549 20.27 13.63 -10.78
N PHE A 550 19.77 12.73 -11.62
CA PHE A 550 18.97 11.57 -11.20
C PHE A 550 19.75 10.48 -10.43
N VAL A 551 21.09 10.54 -10.41
CA VAL A 551 21.96 9.68 -9.59
C VAL A 551 22.37 10.37 -8.27
N ASN A 552 22.42 11.71 -8.27
CA ASN A 552 22.95 12.53 -7.19
C ASN A 552 21.91 13.44 -6.52
N GLY A 553 20.63 13.16 -6.76
CA GLY A 553 19.51 13.87 -6.15
C GLY A 553 18.36 12.94 -5.78
N VAL A 554 17.46 13.45 -4.94
CA VAL A 554 16.21 12.76 -4.60
C VAL A 554 15.14 13.18 -5.57
N ILE A 555 14.55 12.21 -6.26
CA ILE A 555 13.45 12.47 -7.20
C ILE A 555 12.20 12.75 -6.38
N VAL A 556 11.57 13.90 -6.64
CA VAL A 556 10.35 14.36 -5.98
C VAL A 556 9.16 14.20 -6.92
N ARG A 557 8.06 13.66 -6.42
CA ARG A 557 6.88 13.29 -7.20
C ARG A 557 5.59 13.66 -6.49
N ILE A 558 4.55 13.96 -7.25
CA ILE A 558 3.17 13.95 -6.75
C ILE A 558 2.47 12.72 -7.31
N ALA A 559 1.89 11.91 -6.41
CA ALA A 559 1.16 10.69 -6.76
C ALA A 559 -0.24 10.71 -6.15
N GLU A 560 -1.23 10.29 -6.95
CA GLU A 560 -2.58 10.02 -6.48
C GLU A 560 -2.88 8.54 -6.65
N PHE A 561 -3.55 7.96 -5.67
CA PHE A 561 -3.92 6.55 -5.68
C PHE A 561 -5.42 6.41 -5.63
N SER A 562 -5.96 5.70 -6.61
CA SER A 562 -7.38 5.40 -6.73
C SER A 562 -7.58 3.90 -6.90
N GLY A 563 -8.83 3.45 -6.85
CA GLY A 563 -9.12 2.02 -6.88
C GLY A 563 -8.56 1.27 -8.08
N ASN A 564 -8.42 1.93 -9.24
CA ASN A 564 -7.96 1.34 -10.50
C ASN A 564 -6.84 2.13 -11.20
N SER A 565 -6.31 3.21 -10.59
CA SER A 565 -5.28 4.04 -11.22
C SER A 565 -4.33 4.60 -10.17
N VAL A 566 -3.07 4.74 -10.56
CA VAL A 566 -2.03 5.46 -9.82
C VAL A 566 -1.44 6.51 -10.74
N SER A 567 -1.47 7.78 -10.35
CA SER A 567 -0.83 8.86 -11.13
C SER A 567 0.60 9.08 -10.65
N ASN A 568 1.42 9.67 -11.53
CA ASN A 568 2.75 10.12 -11.18
C ASN A 568 3.06 11.43 -11.91
N THR A 569 3.52 12.42 -11.17
CA THR A 569 3.93 13.73 -11.69
C THR A 569 5.31 14.05 -11.15
N LEU A 570 6.34 14.10 -12.01
CA LEU A 570 7.67 14.57 -11.62
C LEU A 570 7.59 16.02 -11.18
N VAL A 571 8.20 16.35 -10.05
CA VAL A 571 8.32 17.75 -9.63
C VAL A 571 9.69 18.26 -10.01
N ASP A 572 9.71 19.36 -10.78
CA ASP A 572 10.91 20.11 -11.06
C ASP A 572 11.30 20.97 -9.85
N THR A 573 12.36 20.57 -9.14
CA THR A 573 12.90 21.33 -8.01
C THR A 573 13.93 22.40 -8.44
N THR A 574 14.10 22.57 -9.75
CA THR A 574 15.02 23.53 -10.39
C THR A 574 14.31 24.35 -11.48
N PRO A 575 13.17 25.00 -11.19
CA PRO A 575 12.26 25.58 -12.19
C PRO A 575 12.85 26.68 -13.10
N GLU A 576 13.98 27.28 -12.74
CA GLU A 576 14.71 28.28 -13.55
C GLU A 576 15.85 27.69 -14.39
N SER A 577 16.10 26.38 -14.28
CA SER A 577 17.14 25.68 -15.03
C SER A 577 16.83 25.65 -16.53
N SER A 578 17.85 25.89 -17.36
CA SER A 578 17.74 25.71 -18.82
C SER A 578 17.59 24.24 -19.24
N ASP A 579 17.84 23.30 -18.34
CA ASP A 579 17.75 21.86 -18.60
C ASP A 579 16.32 21.30 -18.42
N GLY A 580 15.38 22.15 -18.00
CA GLY A 580 14.01 21.77 -17.70
C GLY A 580 13.98 20.63 -16.68
N THR A 581 13.22 19.58 -16.97
CA THR A 581 13.06 18.46 -16.03
C THR A 581 14.24 17.48 -15.98
N LYS A 582 15.32 17.71 -16.74
CA LYS A 582 16.51 16.82 -16.73
C LYS A 582 17.35 16.96 -15.46
N ASP A 583 17.22 18.06 -14.74
CA ASP A 583 17.85 18.28 -13.44
C ASP A 583 16.86 18.46 -12.29
N ALA A 584 15.60 18.09 -12.52
CA ALA A 584 14.50 18.11 -11.57
C ALA A 584 14.77 17.52 -10.17
N PRO A 585 15.58 16.45 -9.98
CA PRO A 585 15.82 15.88 -8.65
C PRO A 585 16.39 16.90 -7.65
N LEU A 586 15.90 16.85 -6.40
CA LEU A 586 16.36 17.70 -5.32
C LEU A 586 17.84 17.42 -5.02
N LYS A 587 18.69 18.42 -5.22
CA LYS A 587 20.15 18.35 -5.03
C LYS A 587 20.53 18.44 -3.56
N GLN A 588 21.67 17.86 -3.19
CA GLN A 588 22.16 17.92 -1.80
C GLN A 588 22.36 19.39 -1.37
N GLY A 589 21.93 19.69 -0.13
CA GLY A 589 21.94 21.04 0.45
C GLY A 589 20.72 21.89 0.08
N MET A 590 19.91 21.47 -0.90
CA MET A 590 18.73 22.21 -1.33
C MET A 590 17.47 21.78 -0.59
N SER A 591 16.46 22.66 -0.60
CA SER A 591 15.15 22.43 -0.01
C SER A 591 14.03 22.69 -0.99
N VAL A 592 12.89 22.06 -0.73
CA VAL A 592 11.62 22.36 -1.39
C VAL A 592 10.49 22.37 -0.35
N ASP A 593 9.56 23.30 -0.49
CA ASP A 593 8.36 23.38 0.35
C ASP A 593 7.18 22.80 -0.40
N ASP A 594 6.47 21.85 0.20
CA ASP A 594 5.17 21.41 -0.30
C ASP A 594 4.09 22.02 0.59
N VAL A 595 3.51 23.12 0.11
CA VAL A 595 2.56 23.93 0.89
C VAL A 595 1.27 23.15 1.20
N LEU A 596 0.95 22.12 0.41
CA LEU A 596 -0.23 21.30 0.64
C LEU A 596 -0.05 20.26 1.75
N SER A 597 1.18 19.81 2.04
CA SER A 597 1.48 19.03 3.24
C SER A 597 1.93 19.90 4.42
N GLY A 598 2.28 21.17 4.17
CA GLY A 598 2.82 22.09 5.17
C GLY A 598 4.25 21.76 5.57
N LYS A 599 4.98 21.01 4.74
CA LYS A 599 6.32 20.50 5.04
C LYS A 599 7.39 21.06 4.13
N ARG A 600 8.56 21.30 4.73
CA ARG A 600 9.83 21.54 4.04
C ARG A 600 10.62 20.24 3.97
N ILE A 601 11.13 19.93 2.79
CA ILE A 601 11.93 18.75 2.50
C ILE A 601 13.33 19.22 2.11
N THR A 602 14.34 18.79 2.85
CA THR A 602 15.74 19.15 2.61
C THR A 602 16.57 17.89 2.40
N LEU A 603 17.32 17.82 1.29
CA LEU A 603 18.29 16.75 1.09
C LEU A 603 19.59 17.10 1.81
N VAL A 604 19.84 16.50 2.97
CA VAL A 604 20.99 16.82 3.82
C VAL A 604 22.27 16.15 3.30
N HIS A 605 22.18 14.88 2.92
CA HIS A 605 23.32 14.07 2.50
C HIS A 605 22.90 13.02 1.49
N ILE A 606 23.74 12.75 0.49
CA ILE A 606 23.57 11.65 -0.46
C ILE A 606 24.91 10.98 -0.72
N ASP A 607 24.89 9.65 -0.76
CA ASP A 607 26.03 8.83 -1.16
C ASP A 607 25.57 7.55 -1.87
N GLU A 608 26.48 6.59 -2.04
CA GLU A 608 26.14 5.31 -2.64
C GLU A 608 25.22 4.46 -1.76
N ALA A 609 25.23 4.61 -0.44
CA ALA A 609 24.40 3.84 0.49
C ALA A 609 22.96 4.37 0.55
N GLY A 610 22.75 5.67 0.37
CA GLY A 610 21.42 6.27 0.32
C GLY A 610 21.40 7.79 0.43
N ALA A 611 20.21 8.31 0.72
CA ALA A 611 19.98 9.73 0.99
C ALA A 611 19.45 9.94 2.41
N THR A 612 19.87 11.03 3.03
CA THR A 612 19.38 11.52 4.32
C THR A 612 18.57 12.78 4.09
N ILE A 613 17.28 12.73 4.43
CA ILE A 613 16.29 13.77 4.18
C ILE A 613 15.82 14.32 5.51
N GLU A 614 15.85 15.64 5.66
CA GLU A 614 15.19 16.33 6.76
C GLU A 614 13.80 16.77 6.33
N ILE A 615 12.81 16.48 7.18
CA ILE A 615 11.44 16.95 7.04
C ILE A 615 11.13 17.85 8.22
N SER A 616 10.72 19.08 7.96
CA SER A 616 10.32 20.04 8.98
C SER A 616 9.02 20.74 8.57
N ASN A 617 8.39 21.46 9.50
CA ASN A 617 7.28 22.35 9.12
C ASN A 617 7.85 23.50 8.29
N ILE A 618 7.10 23.96 7.31
CA ILE A 618 7.39 25.25 6.68
C ILE A 618 7.34 26.31 7.80
N PRO A 619 8.37 27.14 7.99
CA PRO A 619 8.36 28.14 9.05
C PRO A 619 7.22 29.13 8.82
N ASP A 620 6.34 29.29 9.81
CA ASP A 620 5.22 30.24 9.77
C ASP A 620 5.71 31.65 9.49
N LYS A 621 5.17 32.30 8.46
CA LYS A 621 5.05 33.75 8.37
C LYS A 621 3.83 34.10 7.51
N PHE A 622 2.70 34.46 8.13
CA PHE A 622 1.69 35.44 7.68
C PHE A 622 0.53 35.58 8.72
N LEU A 623 0.85 35.99 9.95
CA LEU A 623 -0.12 36.64 10.86
C LEU A 623 0.42 37.93 11.53
N GLU A 624 1.57 38.44 11.11
CA GLU A 624 2.07 39.74 11.56
C GLU A 624 2.64 40.51 10.37
N SER A 625 1.82 41.39 9.80
CA SER A 625 2.28 42.63 9.19
C SER A 625 1.17 43.69 9.31
N ASP A 626 1.52 44.75 10.03
CA ASP A 626 0.97 46.11 9.99
C ASP A 626 -0.25 46.43 10.87
N GLY A 627 -0.03 46.30 12.18
CA GLY A 627 -0.68 47.14 13.19
C GLY A 627 0.31 48.18 13.72
N GLU A 628 0.65 49.18 12.90
CA GLU A 628 1.37 50.36 13.36
C GLU A 628 0.38 51.21 14.16
N VAL A 629 0.47 51.13 15.49
CA VAL A 629 -0.20 52.07 16.40
C VAL A 629 0.59 53.36 16.33
N VAL A 630 0.07 54.34 15.60
CA VAL A 630 0.47 55.74 15.75
C VAL A 630 -0.39 56.31 16.88
N GLU A 631 0.26 56.64 18.00
CA GLU A 631 -0.31 57.51 19.02
C GLU A 631 -0.42 58.94 18.47
N ASP A 632 -1.65 59.45 18.40
CA ASP A 632 -2.05 60.81 18.84
C ASP A 632 -3.55 60.84 19.14
#